data_AF-A0A529F887-F1
#
_entry.id   AF-A0A529F887-F1
#
_cell.length_a   1.000
_cell.length_b   1.000
_cell.length_c   1.000
_cell.angle_alpha   90.00
_cell.angle_beta   90.00
_cell.angle_gamma   90.00
#
_symmetry.space_group_name_H-M   'P 1'
#
loop_
_entity.id
_entity.type
_entity.pdbx_description
1 polymer ?
#
loop_
_entity_poly.entity_id
_entity_poly.type
_entity_poly.pdbx_seq_one_letter_code
_entity_poly.pdbx_strand_id
1 'polypeptide(L)'
;GSALAQIAPLLDKVAAEAEGDIAEGVRLVRSVLSRPLWRIAANAGADPETVVAEVTRVNGGYGYNASAGSYQNMFEAGIIDPVRVTYTALANAAS
;
A
#
# COMPACT_ATOMS: atom_id res chain seq x y z
N GLY A 1 4.85 -1.13 -4.03
CA GLY A 1 4.47 -0.46 -2.74
C GLY A 1 3.11 0.22 -2.79
N SER A 2 2.90 1.18 -3.69
CA SER A 2 1.67 1.96 -3.83
C SER A 2 0.40 1.13 -4.03
N ALA A 3 0.48 0.02 -4.78
CA ALA A 3 -0.65 -0.86 -5.04
C ALA A 3 -1.30 -1.40 -3.74
N LEU A 4 -0.49 -1.84 -2.77
CA LEU A 4 -1.00 -2.35 -1.49
C LEU A 4 -1.64 -1.24 -0.64
N ALA A 5 -1.02 -0.06 -0.61
CA ALA A 5 -1.55 1.10 0.11
C ALA A 5 -2.90 1.58 -0.47
N GLN A 6 -3.09 1.47 -1.78
CA GLN A 6 -4.31 1.90 -2.48
C GLN A 6 -5.48 0.93 -2.34
N ILE A 7 -5.22 -0.37 -2.18
CA ILE A 7 -6.28 -1.37 -1.96
C ILE A 7 -6.67 -1.51 -0.49
N ALA A 8 -5.86 -1.03 0.45
CA ALA A 8 -6.11 -1.17 1.88
C ALA A 8 -7.52 -0.70 2.32
N PRO A 9 -8.08 0.42 1.81
CA PRO A 9 -9.44 0.84 2.16
C PRO A 9 -10.54 -0.15 1.74
N LEU A 10 -10.29 -1.04 0.78
CA LEU A 10 -11.28 -2.06 0.40
C LEU A 10 -11.53 -3.07 1.51
N LEU A 11 -10.57 -3.27 2.41
CA LEU A 11 -10.70 -4.16 3.56
C LEU A 11 -11.68 -3.61 4.62
N ASP A 12 -12.02 -2.31 4.59
CA ASP A 12 -13.03 -1.75 5.50
C ASP A 12 -14.41 -2.37 5.28
N LYS A 13 -14.73 -2.73 4.02
CA LYS A 13 -15.98 -3.44 3.70
C LYS A 13 -15.96 -4.86 4.26
N VAL A 14 -14.85 -5.56 4.11
CA VAL A 14 -14.67 -6.92 4.64
C VAL A 14 -14.73 -6.92 6.17
N ALA A 15 -14.12 -5.92 6.81
CA ALA A 15 -14.16 -5.78 8.26
C ALA A 15 -15.57 -5.50 8.80
N ALA A 16 -16.42 -4.82 8.01
CA ALA A 16 -17.80 -4.53 8.39
C ALA A 16 -18.73 -5.76 8.31
N GLU A 17 -18.38 -6.74 7.48
CA GLU A 17 -19.11 -8.00 7.31
C GLU A 17 -18.62 -9.12 8.25
N ALA A 18 -17.49 -8.91 8.93
CA ALA A 18 -16.89 -9.88 9.83
C ALA A 18 -17.25 -9.61 11.31
N GLU A 19 -17.24 -10.66 12.12
CA GLU A 19 -17.54 -10.59 13.55
C GLU A 19 -16.34 -11.01 14.42
N GLY A 20 -16.26 -10.44 15.63
CA GLY A 20 -15.26 -10.81 16.64
C GLY A 20 -13.82 -10.71 16.16
N ASP A 21 -13.02 -11.73 16.48
CA ASP A 21 -11.58 -11.79 16.20
C ASP A 21 -11.24 -11.72 14.70
N ILE A 22 -12.16 -12.16 13.83
CA ILE A 22 -11.97 -12.10 12.38
C ILE A 22 -11.91 -10.63 11.93
N ALA A 23 -12.83 -9.79 12.42
CA ALA A 23 -12.84 -8.37 12.08
C ALA A 23 -11.56 -7.67 12.53
N GLU A 24 -11.02 -8.05 13.69
CA GLU A 24 -9.76 -7.50 14.20
C GLU A 24 -8.57 -7.93 13.33
N GLY A 25 -8.52 -9.20 12.90
CA GLY A 25 -7.52 -9.68 11.95
C GLY A 25 -7.53 -8.88 10.63
N VAL A 26 -8.72 -8.59 10.10
CA VAL A 26 -8.86 -7.78 8.87
C VAL A 26 -8.35 -6.36 9.09
N ARG A 27 -8.66 -5.72 10.23
CA ARG A 27 -8.15 -4.37 10.56
C ARG A 27 -6.63 -4.36 10.72
N LEU A 28 -6.05 -5.41 11.30
CA LEU A 28 -4.60 -5.56 11.39
C LEU A 28 -3.97 -5.61 10.00
N VAL A 29 -4.47 -6.49 9.12
CA VAL A 29 -3.98 -6.59 7.73
C VAL A 29 -4.10 -5.25 7.03
N ARG A 30 -5.25 -4.59 7.11
CA ARG A 30 -5.46 -3.24 6.56
C ARG A 30 -4.39 -2.26 7.03
N SER A 31 -4.04 -2.25 8.31
CA SER A 31 -3.06 -1.31 8.87
C SER A 31 -1.63 -1.53 8.35
N VAL A 32 -1.29 -2.76 7.94
CA VAL A 32 0.08 -3.09 7.50
C VAL A 32 0.28 -2.95 5.99
N LEU A 33 -0.79 -2.94 5.18
CA LEU A 33 -0.69 -2.86 3.71
C LEU A 33 -0.02 -1.57 3.20
N SER A 34 -0.03 -0.48 3.98
CA SER A 34 0.69 0.77 3.64
C SER A 34 2.18 0.74 3.99
N ARG A 35 2.63 -0.17 4.86
CA ARG A 35 4.00 -0.22 5.40
C ARG A 35 5.09 -0.38 4.34
N PRO A 36 4.90 -1.13 3.23
CA PRO A 36 5.90 -1.18 2.16
C PRO A 36 6.16 0.19 1.53
N LEU A 37 5.11 0.98 1.26
CA LEU A 37 5.24 2.35 0.74
C LEU A 37 5.89 3.28 1.77
N TRP A 38 5.45 3.19 3.02
CA TRP A 38 6.04 3.92 4.14
C TRP A 38 7.55 3.68 4.23
N ARG A 39 7.98 2.42 4.14
CA ARG A 39 9.41 2.05 4.22
C ARG A 39 10.20 2.63 3.06
N ILE A 40 9.66 2.60 1.84
CA ILE A 40 10.29 3.18 0.65
C ILE A 40 10.48 4.69 0.84
N ALA A 41 9.44 5.40 1.31
CA ALA A 41 9.52 6.84 1.55
C ALA A 41 10.52 7.21 2.66
N ALA A 42 10.51 6.47 3.78
CA ALA A 42 11.46 6.66 4.87
C ALA A 42 12.91 6.43 4.43
N ASN A 43 13.17 5.38 3.64
CA ASN A 43 14.49 5.11 3.08
C ASN A 43 14.96 6.19 2.10
N ALA A 44 14.02 6.91 1.47
CA ALA A 44 14.30 8.02 0.57
C ALA A 44 14.48 9.37 1.30
N GLY A 45 14.35 9.40 2.64
CA GLY A 45 14.44 10.62 3.44
C GLY A 45 13.23 11.54 3.35
N ALA A 46 12.12 11.07 2.78
CA ALA A 46 10.85 11.81 2.75
C ALA A 46 10.03 11.56 4.02
N ASP A 47 9.03 12.42 4.27
CA ASP A 47 8.03 12.16 5.31
C ASP A 47 7.09 11.02 4.89
N PRO A 48 7.22 9.83 5.50
CA PRO A 48 6.53 8.65 5.03
C PRO A 48 5.02 8.69 5.28
N GLU A 49 4.54 9.40 6.31
CA GLU A 49 3.11 9.52 6.58
C GLU A 49 2.41 10.38 5.52
N THR A 50 3.01 11.52 5.18
CA THR A 50 2.54 12.39 4.09
C THR A 50 2.51 11.65 2.75
N VAL A 51 3.56 10.87 2.44
CA VAL A 51 3.62 10.09 1.19
C VAL A 51 2.50 9.05 1.13
N VAL A 52 2.27 8.31 2.21
CA VAL A 52 1.19 7.31 2.26
C VAL A 52 -0.17 7.98 2.09
N ALA A 53 -0.42 9.08 2.81
CA ALA A 53 -1.68 9.81 2.73
C ALA A 53 -1.98 10.30 1.30
N GLU A 54 -1.00 10.86 0.61
CA GLU A 54 -1.21 11.38 -0.75
C GLU A 54 -1.40 10.28 -1.79
N VAL A 55 -0.61 9.22 -1.74
CA VAL A 55 -0.73 8.09 -2.69
C VAL A 55 -2.09 7.38 -2.53
N THR A 56 -2.60 7.24 -1.31
CA THR A 56 -3.91 6.66 -1.04
C THR A 56 -5.05 7.60 -1.48
N ARG A 57 -4.86 8.93 -1.40
CA ARG A 57 -5.87 9.93 -1.81
C ARG A 57 -6.07 9.99 -3.34
N VAL A 58 -4.99 10.01 -4.12
CA VAL A 58 -5.08 10.15 -5.59
C VAL A 58 -5.50 8.84 -6.25
N ASN A 59 -4.98 7.70 -5.77
CA ASN A 59 -5.25 6.36 -6.30
C ASN A 59 -4.95 6.22 -7.82
N GLY A 60 -5.38 5.13 -8.47
CA GLY A 60 -5.46 5.03 -9.93
C GLY A 60 -4.11 4.99 -10.66
N GLY A 61 -3.08 4.38 -10.07
CA GLY A 61 -1.76 4.26 -10.69
C GLY A 61 -0.83 5.46 -10.44
N TYR A 62 -1.26 6.47 -9.68
CA TYR A 62 -0.37 7.47 -9.12
C TYR A 62 0.42 6.91 -7.93
N GLY A 63 1.68 7.28 -7.80
CA GLY A 63 2.54 6.81 -6.72
C GLY A 63 3.69 7.77 -6.45
N TYR A 64 4.58 7.36 -5.54
CA TYR A 64 5.74 8.14 -5.15
C TYR A 64 7.01 7.55 -5.77
N ASN A 65 7.70 8.34 -6.59
CA ASN A 65 9.01 8.00 -7.11
C ASN A 65 10.07 8.40 -6.08
N ALA A 66 10.57 7.42 -5.32
CA ALA A 66 11.59 7.63 -4.31
C ALA A 66 12.95 8.12 -4.83
N SER A 67 13.28 7.86 -6.11
CA SER A 67 14.52 8.33 -6.72
C SER A 67 14.45 9.82 -7.08
N ALA A 68 13.28 10.27 -7.55
CA ALA A 68 13.06 11.66 -7.97
C ALA A 68 12.44 12.56 -6.88
N GLY A 69 11.91 11.97 -5.80
CA GLY A 69 11.25 12.70 -4.72
C GLY A 69 9.88 13.29 -5.10
N SER A 70 9.20 12.71 -6.09
CA SER A 70 7.99 13.31 -6.70
C SER A 70 6.86 12.31 -6.89
N TYR A 71 5.63 12.82 -6.93
CA TYR A 71 4.44 12.04 -7.23
C TYR A 71 4.17 12.02 -8.73
N GLN A 72 3.98 10.84 -9.30
CA GLN A 72 3.77 10.69 -10.73
C GLN A 72 3.00 9.41 -11.07
N ASN A 73 2.56 9.31 -12.32
CA ASN A 73 1.99 8.08 -12.85
C ASN A 73 3.07 6.99 -12.89
N MET A 74 2.83 5.89 -12.18
CA MET A 74 3.79 4.80 -12.02
C MET A 74 3.96 3.98 -13.30
N PHE A 75 2.93 3.89 -14.14
CA PHE A 75 2.99 3.21 -15.43
C PHE A 75 3.85 4.00 -16.42
N GLU A 76 3.60 5.30 -16.55
CA GLU A 76 4.38 6.19 -17.42
C GLU A 76 5.85 6.27 -16.98
N ALA A 77 6.09 6.22 -15.66
CA ALA A 77 7.42 6.19 -15.07
C ALA A 77 8.14 4.83 -15.21
N GLY A 78 7.45 3.78 -15.66
CA GLY A 78 8.01 2.42 -15.73
C GLY A 78 8.28 1.77 -14.38
N ILE A 79 7.70 2.28 -13.28
CA ILE A 79 7.88 1.74 -11.93
C ILE A 79 6.71 0.80 -11.62
N ILE A 80 6.82 -0.44 -12.10
CA ILE A 80 5.73 -1.43 -12.08
C ILE A 80 6.19 -2.69 -11.35
N ASP A 81 5.34 -3.19 -10.44
CA ASP A 81 5.54 -4.46 -9.73
C ASP A 81 4.72 -5.58 -10.41
N PRO A 82 5.32 -6.74 -10.74
CA PRO A 82 4.55 -7.88 -11.27
C PRO A 82 3.53 -8.39 -10.24
N VAL A 83 2.28 -8.59 -10.67
CA VAL A 83 1.16 -9.02 -9.80
C VAL A 83 1.50 -10.26 -8.99
N ARG A 84 2.10 -11.28 -9.64
CA ARG A 84 2.44 -12.55 -9.00
C ARG A 84 3.34 -12.33 -7.79
N VAL A 85 4.37 -11.49 -7.91
CA VAL A 85 5.35 -11.26 -6.85
C VAL A 85 4.71 -10.56 -5.66
N THR A 86 3.97 -9.49 -5.91
CA THR A 86 3.28 -8.71 -4.86
C THR A 86 2.26 -9.56 -4.11
N TYR A 87 1.49 -10.38 -4.83
CA TYR A 87 0.51 -11.29 -4.24
C TYR A 87 1.19 -12.38 -3.38
N THR A 88 2.18 -13.09 -3.93
CA THR A 88 2.84 -14.19 -3.21
C THR A 88 3.59 -13.68 -1.99
N ALA A 89 4.18 -12.49 -2.05
CA ALA A 89 4.88 -11.89 -0.91
C ALA A 89 3.91 -11.63 0.25
N LEU A 90 2.72 -11.08 -0.03
CA LEU A 90 1.71 -10.83 1.00
C LEU A 90 1.15 -12.15 1.57
N ALA A 91 0.80 -13.10 0.70
CA ALA A 91 0.26 -14.40 1.13
C ALA A 91 1.23 -15.17 2.02
N ASN A 92 2.52 -15.21 1.65
CA ASN A 92 3.54 -15.88 2.45
C ASN A 92 3.83 -15.16 3.76
N ALA A 93 3.72 -13.83 3.81
CA ALA A 93 3.91 -13.06 5.04
C ALA A 93 2.75 -13.24 6.04
N ALA A 94 1.59 -13.70 5.59
CA ALA A 94 0.42 -13.95 6.42
C ALA A 94 0.31 -15.40 6.92
N SER A 95 1.17 -16.31 6.42
CA SER A 95 1.22 -17.73 6.81
C SER A 95 2.10 -17.97 8.03
#